data_AF-A0A7G9GXK0-F1
#
_entry.id   AF-A0A7G9GXK0-F1
#
_cell.length_a   1.000
_cell.length_b   1.000
_cell.length_c   1.000
_cell.angle_alpha   90.00
_cell.angle_beta   90.00
_cell.angle_gamma   90.00
#
_symmetry.space_group_name_H-M   'P 1'
#
loop_
_entity.id
_entity.type
_entity.pdbx_description
1 polymer ?
#
loop_
_entity_poly.entity_id
_entity_poly.type
_entity_poly.pdbx_seq_one_letter_code
_entity_poly.pdbx_strand_id
1 'polypeptide(L)'
;MKVADIISKLDLIKVMDILALNEISGNINVAYRFSNAKIGKSGYSFGRAQFDTRNNPYAIKFLKNKCDFTDSEIKRLLAMDPDVSDLSVKLYKHRHQIDAYDKLHISSLVSYIGNLEQLPDMDEESFIQILDYHNQFHLAHNGKMHRFLKSKKTIVSQDILKFKLEQLKWGKLYPADIKRRWNNIHNCFK
;
A
#
# COMPACT_ATOMS: atom_id res chain seq x y z
N MET A 1 -21.95 7.88 1.86
CA MET A 1 -21.43 9.14 2.45
C MET A 1 -20.61 9.87 1.42
N LYS A 2 -20.43 11.20 1.54
CA LYS A 2 -19.46 11.91 0.72
C LYS A 2 -18.05 11.50 1.15
N VAL A 3 -17.11 11.46 0.20
CA VAL A 3 -15.71 11.09 0.50
C VAL A 3 -15.08 12.00 1.55
N ALA A 4 -15.39 13.30 1.53
CA ALA A 4 -14.94 14.24 2.54
C ALA A 4 -15.37 13.84 3.97
N ASP A 5 -16.61 13.35 4.14
CA ASP A 5 -17.11 12.90 5.43
C ASP A 5 -16.36 11.66 5.93
N ILE A 6 -16.06 10.72 5.02
CA ILE A 6 -15.30 9.51 5.32
C ILE A 6 -13.90 9.90 5.79
N ILE A 7 -13.20 10.74 5.02
CA ILE A 7 -11.83 11.19 5.33
C ILE A 7 -11.78 11.87 6.70
N SER A 8 -12.78 12.67 7.06
CA SER A 8 -12.82 13.37 8.35
C SER A 8 -12.91 12.46 9.58
N LYS A 9 -13.36 11.22 9.38
CA LYS A 9 -13.59 10.22 10.45
C LYS A 9 -12.64 9.02 10.34
N LEU A 10 -11.77 9.00 9.34
CA LEU A 10 -10.97 7.84 9.00
C LEU A 10 -9.85 7.61 10.03
N ASP A 11 -9.82 6.42 10.61
CA ASP A 11 -8.69 6.00 11.43
C ASP A 11 -7.52 5.55 10.53
N LEU A 12 -6.52 6.41 10.40
CA LEU A 12 -5.33 6.13 9.58
C LEU A 12 -4.52 4.94 10.08
N ILE A 13 -4.54 4.62 11.38
CA ILE A 13 -3.85 3.44 11.90
C ILE A 13 -4.59 2.18 11.44
N LYS A 14 -5.91 2.15 11.58
CA LYS A 14 -6.74 1.06 11.04
C LYS A 14 -6.50 0.85 9.54
N VAL A 15 -6.44 1.92 8.75
CA VAL A 15 -6.18 1.83 7.30
C VAL A 15 -4.78 1.27 7.01
N MET A 16 -3.76 1.77 7.71
CA MET A 16 -2.38 1.28 7.60
C MET A 16 -2.30 -0.21 7.91
N ASP A 17 -2.98 -0.66 8.96
CA ASP A 17 -3.04 -2.06 9.36
C ASP A 17 -3.66 -2.94 8.28
N ILE A 18 -4.80 -2.52 7.72
CA ILE A 18 -5.51 -3.23 6.66
C ILE A 18 -4.67 -3.34 5.39
N LEU A 19 -4.07 -2.23 4.93
CA LEU A 19 -3.28 -2.22 3.71
C LEU A 19 -1.99 -3.02 3.86
N ALA A 20 -1.33 -2.93 5.02
CA ALA A 20 -0.15 -3.73 5.31
C ALA A 20 -0.45 -5.23 5.24
N LEU A 21 -1.59 -5.70 5.77
CA LEU A 21 -2.01 -7.10 5.67
C LEU A 21 -2.10 -7.58 4.21
N ASN A 22 -2.53 -6.71 3.30
CA ASN A 22 -2.60 -7.02 1.88
C ASN A 22 -1.24 -7.13 1.22
N GLU A 23 -0.30 -6.25 1.57
CA GLU A 23 1.08 -6.27 1.05
C GLU A 23 1.86 -7.49 1.54
N ILE A 24 1.72 -7.86 2.81
CA ILE A 24 2.46 -8.98 3.41
C ILE A 24 1.75 -10.34 3.25
N SER A 25 0.69 -10.40 2.45
CA SER A 25 -0.12 -11.62 2.26
C SER A 25 -0.62 -12.23 3.59
N GLY A 26 -0.91 -11.38 4.58
CA GLY A 26 -1.32 -11.78 5.93
C GLY A 26 -0.21 -12.33 6.83
N ASN A 27 1.04 -12.38 6.35
CA ASN A 27 2.17 -12.87 7.16
C ASN A 27 2.83 -11.73 7.94
N ILE A 28 2.37 -11.50 9.17
CA ILE A 28 2.95 -10.45 10.04
C ILE A 28 4.45 -10.64 10.33
N ASN A 29 4.98 -11.86 10.21
CA ASN A 29 6.39 -12.15 10.46
C ASN A 29 7.35 -11.54 9.43
N VAL A 30 6.84 -11.04 8.30
CA VAL A 30 7.66 -10.32 7.30
C VAL A 30 7.66 -8.80 7.50
N ALA A 31 6.86 -8.27 8.43
CA ALA A 31 6.89 -6.85 8.77
C ALA A 31 8.25 -6.47 9.40
N TYR A 32 8.68 -5.24 9.13
CA TYR A 32 9.93 -4.67 9.67
C TYR A 32 11.20 -5.47 9.33
N ARG A 33 11.21 -6.14 8.18
CA ARG A 33 12.35 -6.87 7.65
C ARG A 33 12.58 -6.47 6.21
N PHE A 34 13.81 -6.63 5.73
CA PHE A 34 14.09 -6.53 4.32
C PHE A 34 13.63 -7.80 3.61
N SER A 35 12.79 -7.65 2.59
CA SER A 35 12.38 -8.74 1.72
C SER A 35 12.80 -8.44 0.29
N ASN A 36 13.42 -9.41 -0.37
CA ASN A 36 13.75 -9.33 -1.79
C ASN A 36 12.85 -10.30 -2.55
N ALA A 37 12.02 -9.78 -3.46
CA ALA A 37 11.37 -10.62 -4.45
C ALA A 37 12.44 -11.03 -5.48
N LYS A 38 12.92 -12.28 -5.42
CA LYS A 38 13.92 -12.84 -6.37
C LYS A 38 13.51 -12.75 -7.87
N ILE A 39 12.32 -12.24 -8.17
CA ILE A 39 11.71 -12.15 -9.50
C ILE A 39 11.57 -10.66 -9.88
N GLY A 40 12.51 -10.15 -10.68
CA GLY A 40 12.45 -8.80 -11.26
C GLY A 40 13.68 -7.93 -11.02
N LYS A 41 13.67 -6.70 -11.56
CA LYS A 41 14.69 -5.66 -11.29
C LYS A 41 14.43 -4.88 -9.98
N SER A 42 13.54 -5.35 -9.12
CA SER A 42 13.22 -4.71 -7.83
C SER A 42 14.37 -4.84 -6.83
N GLY A 43 14.50 -3.87 -5.93
CA GLY A 43 15.47 -3.92 -4.84
C GLY A 43 14.96 -4.72 -3.65
N TYR A 44 15.64 -4.58 -2.51
CA TYR A 44 15.03 -4.90 -1.24
C TYR A 44 13.86 -3.97 -0.96
N SER A 45 12.81 -4.47 -0.32
CA SER A 45 11.71 -3.65 0.20
C SER A 45 11.64 -3.75 1.71
N PHE A 46 11.14 -2.70 2.37
CA PHE A 46 10.98 -2.64 3.83
C PHE A 46 9.74 -1.85 4.26
N GLY A 47 9.34 -1.99 5.51
CA GLY A 47 8.17 -1.31 6.06
C GLY A 47 7.11 -2.28 6.55
N ARG A 48 5.94 -1.75 6.92
CA ARG A 48 4.72 -2.57 7.06
C ARG A 48 4.07 -2.78 5.69
N ALA A 49 4.13 -1.75 4.83
CA ALA A 49 3.55 -1.73 3.48
C ALA A 49 4.54 -1.90 2.29
N GLN A 50 5.72 -2.50 2.49
CA GLN A 50 6.70 -2.85 1.42
C GLN A 50 7.20 -1.67 0.53
N PHE A 51 7.94 -0.72 1.10
CA PHE A 51 8.69 0.32 0.37
C PHE A 51 9.97 -0.24 -0.31
N ASP A 52 10.04 -0.20 -1.64
CA ASP A 52 11.21 -0.61 -2.43
C ASP A 52 12.38 0.38 -2.26
N THR A 53 13.59 -0.10 -1.93
CA THR A 53 14.78 0.74 -1.70
C THR A 53 15.43 1.23 -2.99
N ARG A 54 15.27 0.51 -4.10
CA ARG A 54 16.03 0.76 -5.35
C ARG A 54 15.39 1.84 -6.20
N ASN A 55 14.07 1.89 -6.24
CA ASN A 55 13.28 2.81 -7.05
C ASN A 55 12.70 3.97 -6.24
N ASN A 56 12.94 4.00 -4.92
CA ASN A 56 12.45 5.06 -4.03
C ASN A 56 13.61 5.76 -3.28
N PRO A 57 14.13 6.88 -3.83
CA PRO A 57 15.15 7.68 -3.16
C PRO A 57 14.73 8.20 -1.77
N TYR A 58 13.42 8.39 -1.54
CA TYR A 58 12.91 8.79 -0.22
C TYR A 58 13.07 7.67 0.81
N ALA A 59 12.89 6.42 0.41
CA ALA A 59 13.10 5.26 1.27
C ALA A 59 14.58 5.16 1.70
N ILE A 60 15.52 5.40 0.78
CA ILE A 60 16.96 5.46 1.12
C ILE A 60 17.27 6.61 2.08
N LYS A 61 16.75 7.81 1.80
CA LYS A 61 16.94 8.98 2.67
C LYS A 61 16.36 8.74 4.07
N PHE A 62 15.22 8.07 4.15
CA PHE A 62 14.61 7.67 5.42
C PHE A 62 15.50 6.70 6.20
N LEU A 63 16.00 5.63 5.57
CA LEU A 63 16.90 4.67 6.23
C LEU A 63 18.13 5.36 6.81
N LYS A 64 18.75 6.27 6.04
CA LYS A 64 19.92 7.03 6.48
C LYS A 64 19.60 7.99 7.64
N ASN A 65 18.55 8.80 7.48
CA ASN A 65 18.32 9.93 8.36
C ASN A 65 17.48 9.58 9.60
N LYS A 66 16.79 8.44 9.59
CA LYS A 66 15.82 8.05 10.64
C LYS A 66 16.06 6.66 11.22
N CYS A 67 16.82 5.81 10.54
CA CYS A 67 17.15 4.45 10.98
C CYS A 67 18.66 4.20 11.12
N ASP A 68 19.46 5.27 11.08
CA ASP A 68 20.92 5.26 11.26
C ASP A 68 21.68 4.33 10.30
N PHE A 69 21.15 4.09 9.09
CA PHE A 69 21.84 3.29 8.07
C PHE A 69 23.02 4.07 7.47
N THR A 70 24.18 3.44 7.46
CA THR A 70 25.42 3.95 6.85
C THR A 70 25.40 3.79 5.33
N ASP A 71 26.27 4.54 4.64
CA ASP A 71 26.45 4.40 3.19
C ASP A 71 26.83 2.98 2.76
N SER A 72 27.63 2.28 3.57
CA SER A 72 28.02 0.90 3.31
C SER A 72 26.84 -0.06 3.37
N GLU A 73 25.98 0.08 4.40
CA GLU A 73 24.77 -0.74 4.54
C GLU A 73 23.76 -0.45 3.42
N ILE A 74 23.59 0.81 3.02
CA ILE A 74 22.77 1.18 1.86
C ILE A 74 23.33 0.55 0.58
N LYS A 75 24.65 0.58 0.38
CA LYS A 75 25.29 -0.04 -0.78
C LYS A 75 25.04 -1.55 -0.82
N ARG A 76 25.06 -2.24 0.33
CA ARG A 76 24.68 -3.68 0.42
C ARG A 76 23.24 -3.92 -0.04
N LEU A 77 22.29 -3.12 0.42
CA LEU A 77 20.88 -3.22 -0.01
C LEU A 77 20.73 -3.00 -1.53
N LEU A 78 21.39 -1.99 -2.08
CA LEU A 78 21.32 -1.67 -3.51
C LEU A 78 22.05 -2.70 -4.38
N ALA A 79 23.10 -3.33 -3.85
CA ALA A 79 23.84 -4.41 -4.50
C ALA A 79 23.16 -5.78 -4.39
N MET A 80 22.01 -5.86 -3.72
CA MET A 80 21.27 -7.10 -3.49
C MET A 80 22.13 -8.17 -2.77
N ASP A 81 22.87 -7.74 -1.74
CA ASP A 81 23.64 -8.63 -0.87
C ASP A 81 22.79 -9.85 -0.44
N PRO A 82 23.26 -11.09 -0.59
CA PRO A 82 22.48 -12.29 -0.25
C PRO A 82 22.13 -12.40 1.23
N ASP A 83 22.88 -11.74 2.13
CA ASP A 83 22.57 -11.70 3.56
C ASP A 83 22.40 -10.26 4.06
N VAL A 84 21.18 -9.96 4.51
CA VAL A 84 20.77 -8.69 5.10
C VAL A 84 20.04 -8.91 6.43
N SER A 85 20.28 -10.05 7.09
CA SER A 85 19.66 -10.39 8.37
C SER A 85 20.02 -9.39 9.46
N ASP A 86 21.28 -8.97 9.51
CA ASP A 86 21.79 -7.91 10.38
C ASP A 86 21.08 -6.57 10.14
N LEU A 87 20.88 -6.21 8.87
CA LEU A 87 20.16 -4.98 8.48
C LEU A 87 18.69 -5.04 8.89
N SER A 88 18.07 -6.22 8.83
CA SER A 88 16.68 -6.42 9.29
C SER A 88 16.54 -6.29 10.80
N VAL A 89 17.52 -6.78 11.57
CA VAL A 89 17.57 -6.56 13.03
C VAL A 89 17.68 -5.08 13.37
N LYS A 90 18.54 -4.35 12.64
CA LYS A 90 18.67 -2.89 12.78
C LYS A 90 17.35 -2.19 12.45
N LEU A 91 16.76 -2.51 11.31
CA LEU A 91 15.48 -1.96 10.87
C LEU A 91 14.37 -2.14 11.94
N TYR A 92 14.27 -3.33 12.54
CA TYR A 92 13.28 -3.61 13.58
C TYR A 92 13.42 -2.71 14.82
N LYS A 93 14.66 -2.31 15.19
CA LYS A 93 14.88 -1.37 16.29
C LYS A 93 14.25 0.00 16.03
N HIS A 94 14.04 0.37 14.76
CA HIS A 94 13.43 1.61 14.31
C HIS A 94 11.96 1.47 13.89
N ARG A 95 11.25 0.43 14.36
CA ARG A 95 9.84 0.17 14.00
C ARG A 95 8.91 1.39 14.19
N HIS A 96 9.11 2.18 15.23
CA HIS A 96 8.30 3.37 15.49
C HIS A 96 8.49 4.45 14.41
N GLN A 97 9.72 4.64 13.93
CA GLN A 97 10.01 5.54 12.83
C GLN A 97 9.40 5.01 11.53
N ILE A 98 9.43 3.69 11.32
CA ILE A 98 8.84 3.03 10.16
C ILE A 98 7.32 3.19 10.15
N ASP A 99 6.65 2.96 11.28
CA ASP A 99 5.20 3.17 11.43
C ASP A 99 4.82 4.63 11.14
N ALA A 100 5.61 5.58 11.62
CA ALA A 100 5.40 7.00 11.32
C ALA A 100 5.56 7.31 9.83
N TYR A 101 6.55 6.71 9.16
CA TYR A 101 6.77 6.85 7.72
C TYR A 101 5.62 6.23 6.92
N ASP A 102 5.15 5.05 7.31
CA ASP A 102 4.04 4.37 6.66
C ASP A 102 2.74 5.15 6.83
N LYS A 103 2.48 5.69 8.03
CA LYS A 103 1.35 6.59 8.28
C LYS A 103 1.37 7.82 7.38
N LEU A 104 2.54 8.44 7.15
CA LEU A 104 2.66 9.56 6.21
C LEU A 104 2.34 9.13 4.78
N HIS A 105 2.79 7.94 4.37
CA HIS A 105 2.45 7.38 3.07
C HIS A 105 0.94 7.17 2.94
N ILE A 106 0.29 6.51 3.90
CA ILE A 106 -1.17 6.32 3.90
C ILE A 106 -1.91 7.66 3.86
N SER A 107 -1.48 8.65 4.65
CA SER A 107 -2.05 10.00 4.61
C SER A 107 -1.95 10.63 3.23
N SER A 108 -0.86 10.39 2.50
CA SER A 108 -0.70 10.86 1.13
C SER A 108 -1.64 10.16 0.14
N LEU A 109 -1.89 8.85 0.30
CA LEU A 109 -2.86 8.11 -0.52
C LEU A 109 -4.29 8.63 -0.27
N VAL A 110 -4.65 8.84 1.00
CA VAL A 110 -5.95 9.40 1.40
C VAL A 110 -6.14 10.79 0.81
N SER A 111 -5.12 11.65 0.91
CA SER A 111 -5.16 13.00 0.36
C SER A 111 -5.26 12.98 -1.17
N TYR A 112 -4.52 12.09 -1.83
CA TYR A 112 -4.58 11.93 -3.27
C TYR A 112 -6.00 11.57 -3.74
N ILE A 113 -6.60 10.55 -3.13
CA ILE A 113 -7.97 10.13 -3.48
C ILE A 113 -8.98 11.21 -3.12
N GLY A 114 -8.86 11.85 -1.95
CA GLY A 114 -9.76 12.91 -1.51
C GLY A 114 -9.79 14.13 -2.44
N ASN A 115 -8.72 14.38 -3.19
CA ASN A 115 -8.62 15.46 -4.16
C ASN A 115 -9.10 15.07 -5.57
N LEU A 116 -9.57 13.84 -5.80
CA LEU A 116 -10.16 13.47 -7.07
C LEU A 116 -11.56 14.07 -7.21
N GLU A 117 -11.85 14.62 -8.38
CA GLU A 117 -13.14 15.23 -8.67
C GLU A 117 -14.23 14.19 -8.97
N GLN A 118 -15.48 14.53 -8.64
CA GLN A 118 -16.67 13.75 -9.01
C GLN A 118 -16.63 12.28 -8.55
N LEU A 119 -16.09 12.04 -7.35
CA LEU A 119 -16.20 10.73 -6.71
C LEU A 119 -17.66 10.42 -6.31
N PRO A 120 -18.11 9.17 -6.47
CA PRO A 120 -19.44 8.74 -6.05
C PRO A 120 -19.56 8.75 -4.53
N ASP A 121 -20.80 8.71 -4.04
CA ASP A 121 -21.05 8.44 -2.62
C ASP A 121 -20.68 6.98 -2.31
N MET A 122 -20.05 6.73 -1.17
CA MET A 122 -19.61 5.39 -0.77
C MET A 122 -19.56 5.21 0.75
N ASP A 123 -19.28 4.00 1.22
CA ASP A 123 -18.95 3.70 2.61
C ASP A 123 -17.43 3.63 2.84
N GLU A 124 -17.02 3.49 4.11
CA GLU A 124 -15.60 3.41 4.49
C GLU A 124 -14.91 2.18 3.87
N GLU A 125 -15.58 1.03 3.82
CA GLU A 125 -15.03 -0.18 3.20
C GLU A 125 -14.67 0.07 1.73
N SER A 126 -15.60 0.63 0.96
CA SER A 126 -15.40 0.97 -0.46
C SER A 126 -14.28 1.99 -0.64
N PHE A 127 -14.18 2.97 0.25
CA PHE A 127 -13.09 3.93 0.21
C PHE A 127 -11.72 3.25 0.42
N ILE A 128 -11.60 2.35 1.39
CA ILE A 128 -10.36 1.59 1.63
C ILE A 128 -10.04 0.66 0.45
N GLN A 129 -11.04 0.08 -0.22
CA GLN A 129 -10.82 -0.73 -1.43
C GLN A 129 -10.26 0.11 -2.60
N ILE A 130 -10.61 1.40 -2.67
CA ILE A 130 -10.02 2.37 -3.62
C ILE A 130 -8.59 2.73 -3.21
N LEU A 131 -8.31 2.91 -1.92
CA LEU A 131 -6.93 3.10 -1.43
C LEU A 131 -6.04 1.91 -1.80
N ASP A 132 -6.51 0.69 -1.56
CA ASP A 132 -5.82 -0.54 -1.95
C ASP A 132 -5.60 -0.62 -3.47
N TYR A 133 -6.60 -0.22 -4.27
CA TYR A 133 -6.44 -0.12 -5.72
C TYR A 133 -5.33 0.87 -6.09
N HIS A 134 -5.31 2.06 -5.48
CA HIS A 134 -4.31 3.07 -5.80
C HIS A 134 -2.91 2.61 -5.37
N ASN A 135 -2.79 1.92 -4.24
CA ASN A 135 -1.54 1.32 -3.79
C ASN A 135 -1.01 0.27 -4.77
N GLN A 136 -1.90 -0.60 -5.29
CA GLN A 136 -1.50 -1.71 -6.17
C GLN A 136 -1.28 -1.31 -7.63
N PHE A 137 -2.13 -0.43 -8.17
CA PHE A 137 -2.22 -0.17 -9.61
C PHE A 137 -2.00 1.28 -10.01
N HIS A 138 -1.77 2.17 -9.05
CA HIS A 138 -1.74 3.61 -9.25
C HIS A 138 -3.03 4.13 -9.91
N LEU A 139 -3.98 4.58 -9.09
CA LEU A 139 -5.13 5.33 -9.59
C LEU A 139 -4.64 6.66 -10.18
N ALA A 140 -4.84 6.84 -11.49
CA ALA A 140 -4.50 8.08 -12.20
C ALA A 140 -5.73 8.97 -12.43
N HIS A 141 -5.51 10.29 -12.47
CA HIS A 141 -6.54 11.26 -12.82
C HIS A 141 -7.11 10.97 -14.22
N ASN A 142 -8.44 10.97 -14.37
CA ASN A 142 -9.17 10.50 -15.55
C ASN A 142 -8.72 9.12 -16.10
N GLY A 143 -8.05 8.28 -15.32
CA GLY A 143 -7.68 6.91 -15.67
C GLY A 143 -8.90 5.97 -15.66
N LYS A 144 -8.67 4.68 -15.96
CA LYS A 144 -9.76 3.67 -16.06
C LYS A 144 -10.64 3.61 -14.81
N MET A 145 -10.03 3.48 -13.63
CA MET A 145 -10.76 3.45 -12.36
C MET A 145 -11.47 4.77 -12.08
N HIS A 146 -10.79 5.91 -12.25
CA HIS A 146 -11.41 7.21 -12.00
C HIS A 146 -12.61 7.45 -12.93
N ARG A 147 -12.53 7.14 -14.22
CA ARG A 147 -13.68 7.22 -15.14
C ARG A 147 -14.81 6.27 -14.76
N PHE A 148 -14.49 5.08 -14.27
CA PHE A 148 -15.49 4.15 -13.74
C PHE A 148 -16.21 4.75 -12.52
N LEU A 149 -15.46 5.28 -11.54
CA LEU A 149 -16.01 5.95 -10.36
C LEU A 149 -16.93 7.13 -10.76
N LYS A 150 -16.49 7.97 -11.70
CA LYS A 150 -17.27 9.10 -12.24
C LYS A 150 -18.60 8.70 -12.88
N SER A 151 -18.69 7.48 -13.41
CA SER A 151 -19.93 6.99 -14.04
C SER A 151 -20.97 6.50 -13.04
N LYS A 152 -20.66 6.54 -11.74
CA LYS A 152 -21.53 6.06 -10.66
C LYS A 152 -22.00 7.23 -9.81
N LYS A 153 -23.24 7.15 -9.32
CA LYS A 153 -23.74 8.03 -8.26
C LYS A 153 -23.32 7.52 -6.88
N THR A 154 -23.38 6.20 -6.72
CA THR A 154 -23.02 5.49 -5.49
C THR A 154 -22.25 4.23 -5.86
N ILE A 155 -21.30 3.82 -5.02
CA ILE A 155 -20.51 2.60 -5.23
C ILE A 155 -20.37 1.83 -3.91
N VAL A 156 -20.31 0.50 -4.03
CA VAL A 156 -20.02 -0.42 -2.92
C VAL A 156 -18.76 -1.24 -3.18
N SER A 157 -18.22 -1.90 -2.14
CA SER A 157 -16.96 -2.65 -2.23
C SER A 157 -16.98 -3.74 -3.31
N GLN A 158 -18.14 -4.33 -3.57
CA GLN A 158 -18.35 -5.35 -4.60
C GLN A 158 -18.19 -4.80 -6.02
N ASP A 159 -18.55 -3.54 -6.27
CA ASP A 159 -18.36 -2.90 -7.58
C ASP A 159 -16.86 -2.76 -7.90
N ILE A 160 -16.06 -2.43 -6.88
CA ILE A 160 -14.60 -2.28 -6.98
C ILE A 160 -13.95 -3.64 -7.24
N LEU A 161 -14.39 -4.69 -6.54
CA LEU A 161 -13.96 -6.07 -6.80
C LEU A 161 -14.25 -6.47 -8.25
N LYS A 162 -15.49 -6.27 -8.70
CA LYS A 162 -15.91 -6.59 -10.07
C LYS A 162 -15.05 -5.84 -11.10
N PHE A 163 -14.83 -4.54 -10.89
CA PHE A 163 -13.95 -3.74 -11.72
C PHE A 163 -12.53 -4.32 -11.79
N LYS A 164 -11.91 -4.63 -10.63
CA LYS A 164 -10.56 -5.20 -10.57
C LYS A 164 -10.47 -6.51 -11.36
N LEU A 165 -11.45 -7.40 -11.22
CA LEU A 165 -11.48 -8.71 -11.89
C LEU A 165 -11.72 -8.60 -13.41
N GLU A 166 -12.61 -7.72 -13.84
CA GLU A 166 -13.08 -7.69 -15.24
C GLU A 166 -12.31 -6.70 -16.12
N GLN A 167 -11.82 -5.60 -15.55
CA GLN A 167 -11.28 -4.47 -16.32
C GLN A 167 -9.74 -4.41 -16.30
N LEU A 168 -9.09 -5.13 -15.38
CA LEU A 168 -7.63 -5.15 -15.26
C LEU A 168 -7.05 -6.45 -15.82
N LYS A 169 -5.91 -6.34 -16.53
CA LYS A 169 -5.14 -7.51 -16.96
C LYS A 169 -4.73 -8.37 -15.76
N TRP A 170 -4.28 -7.72 -14.67
CA TRP A 170 -3.87 -8.43 -13.45
C TRP A 170 -5.01 -9.21 -12.81
N GLY A 171 -6.21 -8.64 -12.71
CA GLY A 171 -7.36 -9.35 -12.13
C GLY A 171 -7.84 -10.54 -12.95
N LYS A 172 -7.64 -10.52 -14.28
CA LYS A 172 -7.92 -11.68 -15.14
C LYS A 172 -6.89 -12.80 -14.97
N LEU A 173 -5.61 -12.44 -14.79
CA LEU A 173 -4.52 -13.40 -14.65
C LEU A 173 -4.41 -13.98 -13.23
N TYR A 174 -4.67 -13.15 -12.21
CA TYR A 174 -4.49 -13.48 -10.80
C TYR A 174 -5.75 -13.15 -9.98
N PRO A 175 -6.92 -13.73 -10.31
CA PRO A 175 -8.18 -13.43 -9.62
C PRO A 175 -8.17 -13.83 -8.14
N ALA A 176 -7.39 -14.85 -7.76
CA ALA A 176 -7.24 -15.28 -6.38
C ALA A 176 -6.58 -14.20 -5.51
N ASP A 177 -5.57 -13.49 -6.03
CA ASP A 177 -4.91 -12.40 -5.32
C ASP A 177 -5.87 -11.22 -5.08
N ILE A 178 -6.61 -10.82 -6.12
CA ILE A 178 -7.64 -9.77 -6.01
C ILE A 178 -8.69 -10.13 -4.96
N LYS A 179 -9.22 -11.36 -5.00
CA LYS A 179 -10.23 -11.83 -4.03
C LYS A 179 -9.68 -11.89 -2.61
N ARG A 180 -8.43 -12.34 -2.44
CA ARG A 180 -7.77 -12.37 -1.12
C ARG A 180 -7.64 -10.96 -0.55
N ARG A 181 -7.11 -10.00 -1.33
CA ARG A 181 -6.95 -8.60 -0.89
C ARG A 181 -8.30 -7.96 -0.55
N TRP A 182 -9.32 -8.22 -1.37
CA TRP A 182 -10.68 -7.75 -1.10
C TRP A 182 -11.25 -8.35 0.19
N ASN A 183 -11.13 -9.67 0.38
CA ASN A 183 -11.62 -10.39 1.57
C ASN A 183 -10.93 -9.91 2.85
N ASN A 184 -9.62 -9.65 2.81
CA ASN A 184 -8.87 -9.13 3.94
C ASN A 184 -9.47 -7.79 4.44
N ILE A 185 -9.78 -6.88 3.52
CA ILE A 185 -10.43 -5.61 3.86
C ILE A 185 -11.86 -5.87 4.35
N HIS A 186 -12.65 -6.63 3.59
CA HIS A 186 -14.06 -6.88 3.88
C HIS A 186 -14.27 -7.53 5.27
N ASN A 187 -13.39 -8.45 5.67
CA ASN A 187 -13.46 -9.09 6.98
C ASN A 187 -13.18 -8.13 8.16
N CYS A 188 -12.61 -6.94 7.92
CA CYS A 188 -12.47 -5.90 8.95
C CYS A 188 -13.76 -5.08 9.18
N PHE A 189 -14.81 -5.34 8.39
CA PHE A 189 -16.10 -4.62 8.44
C PHE A 189 -17.30 -5.55 8.71
N LYS A 190 -17.04 -6.85 8.95
CA LYS A 190 -18.04 -7.82 9.44
C LYS A 190 -18.11 -7.79 10.96
#